data_AF-A0A095UTS6-F1
#
_entry.id   AF-A0A095UTS6-F1
#
_cell.length_a   1.000
_cell.length_b   1.000
_cell.length_c   1.000
_cell.angle_alpha   90.00
_cell.angle_beta   90.00
_cell.angle_gamma   90.00
#
_symmetry.space_group_name_H-M   'P 1'
#
loop_
_entity.id
_entity.type
_entity.pdbx_description
1 polymer ?
#
loop_
_entity_poly.entity_id
_entity_poly.type
_entity_poly.pdbx_seq_one_letter_code
_entity_poly.pdbx_strand_id
1 'polypeptide(L)' 'MILKPQTLLVSIQCIAARTRQLVQQLNSGDPAKAAEIEQLLVVYDLAAEELKAAYELALEQSTGLPPYAELVKAPE' A
#
# COMPACT_ATOMS: atom_id res chain seq x y z
N MET A 1 -17.74 1.16 -4.34
CA MET A 1 -17.85 2.32 -3.43
C MET A 1 -16.90 3.39 -3.94
N ILE A 2 -17.32 4.64 -4.12
CA ILE A 2 -16.43 5.72 -4.58
C ILE A 2 -15.81 6.36 -3.34
N LEU A 3 -14.48 6.25 -3.19
CA LEU A 3 -13.73 6.86 -2.09
C LEU A 3 -13.30 8.28 -2.46
N LYS A 4 -13.20 9.16 -1.46
CA LYS A 4 -12.60 10.48 -1.66
C LYS A 4 -11.11 10.32 -1.97
N PRO A 5 -10.51 11.18 -2.83
CA PRO A 5 -9.08 11.11 -3.13
C PRO A 5 -8.18 11.13 -1.89
N GLN A 6 -8.54 11.92 -0.88
CA GLN A 6 -7.78 11.96 0.39
C GLN A 6 -7.85 10.63 1.15
N THR A 7 -8.96 9.90 1.07
CA THR A 7 -9.06 8.56 1.66
C THR A 7 -8.17 7.58 0.92
N LEU A 8 -8.09 7.65 -0.41
CA LEU A 8 -7.18 6.83 -1.21
C LEU A 8 -5.72 7.11 -0.84
N LEU A 9 -5.33 8.38 -0.71
CA LEU A 9 -3.98 8.78 -0.28
C LEU A 9 -3.56 8.09 1.02
N VAL A 10 -4.38 8.23 2.07
CA VAL A 10 -4.08 7.66 3.39
C VAL A 10 -4.07 6.13 3.33
N SER A 11 -5.02 5.50 2.64
CA SER A 11 -5.06 4.04 2.50
C SER A 11 -3.81 3.49 1.82
N ILE A 12 -3.38 4.10 0.70
CA ILE A 12 -2.17 3.69 -0.03
C ILE A 12 -0.93 3.80 0.86
N GLN A 13 -0.76 4.93 1.55
CA GLN A 13 0.38 5.16 2.44
C GLN A 13 0.39 4.16 3.61
N CYS A 14 -0.76 3.87 4.20
CA CYS A 14 -0.89 2.89 5.28
C CYS A 14 -0.52 1.48 4.82
N ILE A 15 -1.03 1.03 3.67
CA ILE A 15 -0.69 -0.29 3.12
C ILE A 15 0.82 -0.34 2.81
N ALA A 16 1.37 0.65 2.12
CA ALA A 16 2.79 0.69 1.80
C ALA A 16 3.68 0.65 3.05
N ALA A 17 3.35 1.42 4.09
CA ALA A 17 4.07 1.41 5.35
C ALA A 17 3.97 0.04 6.05
N ARG A 18 2.78 -0.56 6.08
CA ARG A 18 2.57 -1.84 6.75
C ARG A 18 3.24 -3.00 6.02
N THR A 19 3.21 -3.02 4.69
CA THR A 19 3.95 -3.98 3.86
C THR A 19 5.44 -3.93 4.17
N ARG A 20 6.04 -2.73 4.26
CA ARG A 20 7.46 -2.59 4.65
C ARG A 20 7.75 -3.15 6.04
N GLN A 21 6.88 -2.88 7.02
CA GLN A 21 7.02 -3.43 8.38
C GLN A 21 6.97 -4.96 8.40
N LEU A 22 6.04 -5.55 7.65
CA LEU A 22 5.90 -7.01 7.54
C LEU A 22 7.11 -7.65 6.83
N VAL A 23 7.62 -7.03 5.77
CA VAL A 23 8.85 -7.46 5.09
C VAL A 23 10.05 -7.40 6.04
N GLN A 24 10.17 -6.34 6.86
CA GLN A 24 11.21 -6.25 7.88
C GLN A 24 11.08 -7.35 8.95
N GLN A 25 9.86 -7.67 9.37
CA GLN A 25 9.60 -8.77 10.31
C GLN A 25 9.94 -10.12 9.71
N LEU A 26 9.60 -10.37 8.44
CA LEU A 26 9.97 -11.58 7.72
C LEU A 26 11.49 -11.74 7.65
N ASN A 27 12.20 -10.65 7.32
CA ASN A 27 13.66 -10.62 7.27
C ASN A 27 14.34 -10.76 8.64
N SER A 28 13.63 -10.47 9.75
CA SER A 28 14.15 -10.67 11.11
C SER A 28 14.24 -12.15 11.51
N GLY A 29 13.60 -13.04 10.75
CA GLY A 29 13.86 -14.49 10.79
C GLY A 29 13.12 -15.26 11.87
N ASP A 30 11.95 -14.81 12.33
CA ASP A 30 11.05 -15.64 13.16
C ASP A 30 10.30 -16.65 12.27
N PRO A 31 10.71 -17.93 12.23
CA PRO A 31 10.16 -18.90 11.27
C PRO A 31 8.73 -19.31 11.63
N ALA A 32 8.30 -19.11 12.89
CA ALA A 32 6.95 -19.48 13.32
C ALA A 32 5.87 -18.58 12.68
N LYS A 33 6.23 -17.34 12.33
CA LYS A 33 5.31 -16.35 11.74
C LYS A 33 5.55 -16.11 10.26
N ALA A 34 6.64 -16.64 9.70
CA ALA A 34 7.02 -16.39 8.32
C ALA A 34 5.90 -16.73 7.32
N ALA A 35 5.30 -17.92 7.43
CA ALA A 35 4.22 -18.35 6.55
C ALA A 35 2.97 -17.46 6.64
N GLU A 36 2.59 -17.04 7.86
CA GLU A 36 1.43 -16.14 8.07
C GLU A 36 1.70 -14.74 7.51
N ILE A 37 2.92 -14.24 7.68
CA ILE A 37 3.35 -12.94 7.16
C ILE A 37 3.36 -12.96 5.63
N GLU A 38 3.89 -14.00 5.00
CA GLU A 38 3.89 -14.16 3.54
C GLU A 38 2.48 -14.18 2.98
N GLN A 39 1.56 -14.93 3.59
CA GLN A 39 0.14 -14.94 3.18
C GLN A 39 -0.50 -13.56 3.30
N LEU A 40 -0.24 -12.85 4.40
CA LEU A 40 -0.75 -11.50 4.60
C LEU A 40 -0.20 -10.51 3.57
N LEU A 41 1.09 -10.62 3.23
CA LEU A 41 1.74 -9.79 2.21
C LEU A 41 1.09 -9.98 0.83
N VAL A 42 0.77 -11.21 0.44
CA VAL A 42 0.05 -11.48 -0.83
C VAL A 42 -1.30 -10.75 -0.87
N VAL A 43 -2.06 -10.78 0.22
CA VAL A 43 -3.35 -10.07 0.30
C VAL A 43 -3.15 -8.55 0.22
N TYR A 44 -2.09 -8.03 0.83
CA TYR A 44 -1.78 -6.61 0.79
C TYR A 44 -1.33 -6.13 -0.59
N ASP A 45 -0.62 -6.96 -1.34
CA ASP A 45 -0.26 -6.66 -2.73
C ASP A 45 -1.51 -6.56 -3.61
N LEU A 46 -2.48 -7.47 -3.45
CA LEU A 46 -3.77 -7.38 -4.14
C LEU A 46 -4.51 -6.09 -3.78
N ALA A 47 -4.58 -5.76 -2.49
CA ALA A 47 -5.22 -4.52 -2.04
C ALA A 47 -4.49 -3.27 -2.55
N ALA A 48 -3.16 -3.29 -2.65
CA ALA A 48 -2.37 -2.20 -3.18
C ALA A 48 -2.65 -1.96 -4.67
N GLU A 49 -2.76 -3.02 -5.48
CA GLU A 49 -3.11 -2.90 -6.89
C GLU A 49 -4.53 -2.35 -7.10
N GLU A 50 -5.51 -2.78 -6.29
CA GLU A 50 -6.87 -2.22 -6.34
C GLU A 50 -6.90 -0.73 -5.97
N LEU A 51 -6.16 -0.34 -4.92
CA LEU A 51 -6.05 1.08 -4.52
C LEU A 51 -5.33 1.92 -5.56
N LYS A 52 -4.29 1.37 -6.21
CA LYS A 52 -3.55 2.03 -7.28
C LYS A 52 -4.48 2.32 -8.47
N ALA A 53 -5.24 1.32 -8.93
CA ALA A 53 -6.20 1.51 -10.02
C ALA A 53 -7.27 2.57 -9.67
N ALA A 54 -7.80 2.54 -8.44
CA ALA A 54 -8.74 3.56 -7.97
C ALA A 54 -8.11 4.97 -7.90
N TYR A 55 -6.83 5.06 -7.55
CA TYR A 55 -6.09 6.31 -7.47
C TYR A 55 -5.75 6.89 -8.84
N GLU A 56 -5.39 6.05 -9.81
CA GLU A 56 -5.15 6.46 -11.20
C GLU A 56 -6.43 7.06 -11.81
N LEU A 57 -7.60 6.45 -11.57
CA LEU A 57 -8.88 7.03 -11.97
C LEU A 57 -9.16 8.38 -11.27
N ALA A 58 -8.77 8.52 -9.99
CA ALA A 58 -8.93 9.77 -9.26
C ALA A 58 -7.98 10.88 -9.78
N LEU A 59 -6.78 10.51 -10.24
CA LEU A 59 -5.80 11.42 -10.86
C LEU A 59 -6.32 12.00 -12.17
N GLU A 60 -7.05 11.21 -12.97
CA GLU A 60 -7.68 11.71 -14.20
C GLU A 60 -8.78 12.77 -13.92
N GLN A 61 -9.40 12.71 -12.74
CA GLN A 61 -10.56 13.53 -12.38
C GLN A 61 -10.22 14.72 -11.47
N SER A 62 -9.06 14.71 -10.81
CA SER A 62 -8.67 15.69 -9.80
C SER A 62 -7.31 16.30 -10.11
N THR A 63 -7.24 17.63 -10.07
CA THR A 63 -5.97 18.36 -10.20
C THR A 63 -5.28 18.50 -8.83
N GLY A 64 -3.95 18.41 -8.80
CA GLY A 64 -3.14 18.63 -7.59
C GLY A 64 -2.92 17.41 -6.69
N LEU A 65 -3.26 16.20 -7.16
CA LEU A 65 -2.86 14.96 -6.50
C LEU A 65 -1.40 14.60 -6.86
N PRO A 66 -0.60 14.10 -5.91
CA PRO A 66 0.76 13.67 -6.18
C PRO A 66 0.82 12.39 -7.05
N PRO A 67 1.93 12.08 -7.72
CA PRO A 67 2.11 10.80 -8.40
C PRO A 67 2.05 9.62 -7.41
N TYR A 68 1.50 8.47 -7.83
CA TYR A 68 1.44 7.26 -7.01
C TYR A 68 2.81 6.85 -6.44
N ALA A 69 3.88 7.01 -7.23
CA ALA A 69 5.24 6.69 -6.83
C ALA A 69 5.71 7.48 -5.58
N GLU A 70 5.24 8.71 -5.39
CA GLU A 70 5.57 9.50 -4.20
C GLU A 70 4.86 8.97 -2.94
N LEU A 71 3.68 8.37 -3.08
CA LEU A 71 2.90 7.83 -1.96
C LEU A 71 3.51 6.56 -1.38
N VAL A 72 4.08 5.73 -2.25
CA VAL A 72 4.68 4.45 -1.86
C VAL A 72 6.18 4.55 -1.60
N LYS A 73 6.78 5.72 -1.78
CA LYS A 73 8.19 5.97 -1.43
C LYS A 73 8.41 5.71 0.07
N ALA A 74 9.49 5.01 0.41
CA ALA A 74 9.89 4.87 1.80
C ALA A 74 10.32 6.23 2.36
N PRO A 75 9.94 6.58 3.61
CA PRO A 75 10.53 7.74 4.26
C PRO A 75 12.04 7.54 4.38
N GLU A 76 12.80 8.56 3.99
CA GLU A 76 14.27 8.62 4.10
C GLU A 76 14.72 8.70 5.56
#